data_AF-A0A661GMV3-F1
#
_entry.id   AF-A0A661GMV3-F1
#
_cell.length_a   1.000
_cell.length_b   1.000
_cell.length_c   1.000
_cell.angle_alpha   90.00
_cell.angle_beta   90.00
_cell.angle_gamma   90.00
#
_symmetry.space_group_name_H-M   'P 1'
#
loop_
_entity.id
_entity.type
_entity.pdbx_description
1 polymer ?
#
loop_
_entity_poly.entity_id
_entity_poly.type
_entity_poly.pdbx_seq_one_letter_code
_entity_poly.pdbx_strand_id
1 'polypeptide(L)'
;MALMTRMTRLFRADAHAVLDRLEEPASLLRQAVREMEAALEDDERQRRRLDRQHTQLVSRQAELVRSIETTGRELDICFDAGNETLAKGLVRRRLEAQRLHGALDRRLESVETALAGLDVRLDENRARLEAMRQKAELLATDEPPADDDDETWLERDFGHGLRVRDDEVEVAFLQEQQRRAQS
;
A
#
# COMPACT_ATOMS: atom_id res chain seq x y z
N MET A 1 -11.11 -0.49 1.41
CA MET A 1 -11.41 0.67 0.52
C MET A 1 -12.38 1.70 1.15
N ALA A 2 -13.46 1.29 1.85
CA ALA A 2 -14.46 2.24 2.39
C ALA A 2 -14.04 3.03 3.65
N LEU A 3 -13.14 2.49 4.48
CA LEU A 3 -12.60 3.20 5.67
C LEU A 3 -11.57 4.27 5.27
N MET A 4 -10.66 3.92 4.35
CA MET A 4 -9.60 4.80 3.82
C MET A 4 -10.13 6.10 3.18
N THR A 5 -11.20 6.01 2.38
CA THR A 5 -11.81 7.19 1.71
C THR A 5 -12.57 8.09 2.67
N ARG A 6 -13.09 7.55 3.78
CA ARG A 6 -13.68 8.34 4.85
C ARG A 6 -12.59 9.07 5.66
N MET A 7 -11.48 8.41 5.98
CA MET A 7 -10.35 9.03 6.71
C MET A 7 -9.68 10.17 5.93
N THR A 8 -9.41 10.03 4.63
CA THR A 8 -8.76 11.12 3.85
C THR A 8 -9.64 12.36 3.72
N ARG A 9 -10.98 12.20 3.74
CA ARG A 9 -11.92 13.32 3.83
C ARG A 9 -11.95 13.93 5.23
N LEU A 10 -11.87 13.11 6.28
CA LEU A 10 -11.86 13.57 7.66
C LEU A 10 -10.62 14.41 8.00
N PHE A 11 -9.42 13.96 7.60
CA PHE A 11 -8.18 14.72 7.81
C PHE A 11 -8.09 16.03 7.02
N ARG A 12 -8.88 16.18 5.94
CA ARG A 12 -8.85 17.38 5.08
C ARG A 12 -9.90 18.42 5.48
N ALA A 13 -10.93 18.05 6.23
CA ALA A 13 -12.07 18.91 6.53
C ALA A 13 -12.07 19.49 7.95
N ASP A 14 -11.62 18.76 8.97
CA ASP A 14 -11.62 19.26 10.35
C ASP A 14 -10.65 18.45 11.20
N ALA A 15 -9.39 18.88 11.28
CA ALA A 15 -8.41 18.25 12.16
C ALA A 15 -8.76 18.52 13.64
N HIS A 16 -9.09 19.75 14.03
CA HIS A 16 -9.30 20.09 15.45
C HIS A 16 -10.65 19.65 16.02
N ALA A 17 -11.76 19.74 15.27
CA ALA A 17 -13.10 19.45 15.83
C ALA A 17 -13.41 17.94 15.99
N VAL A 18 -12.64 17.07 15.32
CA VAL A 18 -12.77 15.61 15.46
C VAL A 18 -11.73 15.03 16.42
N LEU A 19 -10.58 15.71 16.60
CA LEU A 19 -9.58 15.36 17.62
C LEU A 19 -10.16 15.39 19.04
N ASP A 20 -11.09 16.30 19.34
CA ASP A 20 -11.78 16.36 20.64
C ASP A 20 -12.81 15.23 20.85
N ARG A 21 -13.17 14.48 19.80
CA ARG A 21 -14.23 13.44 19.82
C ARG A 21 -13.74 12.02 19.60
N LEU A 22 -12.44 11.83 19.36
CA LEU A 22 -11.84 10.52 19.15
C LEU A 22 -10.96 10.20 20.34
N GLU A 23 -11.42 9.31 21.21
CA GLU A 23 -10.71 8.94 22.45
C GLU A 23 -9.30 8.36 22.23
N GLU A 24 -8.91 7.92 21.01
CA GLU A 24 -7.54 7.45 20.73
C GLU A 24 -7.10 7.65 19.25
N PRO A 25 -6.58 8.82 18.86
CA PRO A 25 -6.10 9.07 17.49
C PRO A 25 -4.85 8.25 17.13
N ALA A 26 -4.00 7.94 18.11
CA ALA A 26 -2.77 7.18 17.91
C ALA A 26 -3.02 5.69 17.60
N SER A 27 -4.08 5.07 18.13
CA SER A 27 -4.40 3.67 17.85
C SER A 27 -4.94 3.48 16.42
N LEU A 28 -5.79 4.41 15.95
CA LEU A 28 -6.30 4.44 14.58
C LEU A 28 -5.19 4.63 13.54
N LEU A 29 -4.23 5.52 13.81
CA LEU A 29 -3.10 5.75 12.90
C LEU A 29 -2.17 4.53 12.82
N ARG A 30 -1.89 3.89 13.96
CA ARG A 30 -1.14 2.61 14.00
C ARG A 30 -1.86 1.51 13.22
N GLN A 31 -3.18 1.41 13.33
CA GLN A 31 -3.95 0.47 12.53
C GLN A 31 -3.88 0.79 11.03
N ALA A 32 -4.02 2.06 10.64
CA ALA A 32 -3.91 2.46 9.25
C ALA A 32 -2.53 2.15 8.65
N VAL A 33 -1.45 2.35 9.41
CA VAL A 33 -0.08 1.97 9.03
C VAL A 33 0.02 0.46 8.77
N ARG A 34 -0.49 -0.38 9.68
CA ARG A 34 -0.52 -1.84 9.50
C ARG A 34 -1.31 -2.28 8.27
N GLU A 35 -2.46 -1.67 8.01
CA GLU A 35 -3.27 -1.96 6.83
C GLU A 35 -2.54 -1.58 5.53
N MET A 36 -1.81 -0.47 5.51
CA MET A 36 -1.01 -0.05 4.36
C MET A 36 0.21 -0.95 4.14
N GLU A 37 0.88 -1.38 5.21
CA GLU A 37 1.97 -2.35 5.15
C GLU A 37 1.51 -3.68 4.55
N ALA A 38 0.37 -4.20 5.00
CA ALA A 38 -0.22 -5.42 4.45
C ALA A 38 -0.57 -5.28 2.95
N ALA A 39 -1.16 -4.13 2.56
CA ALA A 39 -1.46 -3.85 1.16
C ALA A 39 -0.18 -3.75 0.31
N LEU A 40 0.90 -3.18 0.85
CA LEU A 40 2.19 -3.10 0.17
C LEU A 40 2.79 -4.49 -0.03
N GLU A 41 2.75 -5.36 0.98
CA GLU A 41 3.20 -6.74 0.85
C GLU A 41 2.44 -7.50 -0.24
N ASP A 42 1.12 -7.31 -0.33
CA ASP A 42 0.30 -7.95 -1.37
C ASP A 42 0.63 -7.43 -2.78
N ASP A 43 0.82 -6.13 -2.95
CA ASP A 43 1.25 -5.54 -4.22
C ASP A 43 2.67 -6.04 -4.60
N GLU A 44 3.59 -6.21 -3.63
CA GLU A 44 4.93 -6.77 -3.87
C GLU A 44 4.88 -8.26 -4.26
N ARG A 45 4.03 -9.07 -3.60
CA ARG A 45 3.80 -10.47 -3.98
C ARG A 45 3.25 -10.56 -5.40
N GLN A 46 2.32 -9.68 -5.76
CA GLN A 46 1.77 -9.60 -7.11
C GLN A 46 2.86 -9.23 -8.13
N ARG A 47 3.73 -8.27 -7.82
CA ARG A 47 4.85 -7.88 -8.68
C ARG A 47 5.77 -9.06 -8.95
N ARG A 48 6.19 -9.78 -7.91
CA ARG A 48 7.03 -11.00 -8.04
C ARG A 48 6.38 -12.06 -8.91
N ARG A 49 5.05 -12.22 -8.83
CA ARG A 49 4.31 -13.16 -9.69
C ARG A 49 4.35 -12.75 -11.16
N LEU A 50 4.12 -11.46 -11.45
CA LEU A 50 4.16 -10.94 -12.81
C LEU A 50 5.57 -10.99 -13.40
N ASP A 51 6.60 -10.75 -12.60
CA ASP A 51 8.01 -10.81 -13.01
C ASP A 51 8.43 -12.23 -13.44
N ARG A 52 8.03 -13.25 -12.66
CA ARG A 52 8.22 -14.66 -13.06
C ARG A 52 7.49 -14.98 -14.36
N GLN A 53 6.26 -14.48 -14.52
CA GLN A 53 5.48 -14.69 -15.74
C GLN A 53 6.15 -14.01 -16.93
N HIS A 54 6.66 -12.78 -16.78
CA HIS A 54 7.41 -12.06 -17.79
C HIS A 54 8.63 -12.85 -18.24
N THR A 55 9.45 -13.30 -17.29
CA THR A 55 10.66 -14.09 -17.57
C THR A 55 10.34 -15.38 -18.35
N GLN A 56 9.27 -16.09 -17.98
CA GLN A 56 8.82 -17.28 -18.69
C GLN A 56 8.36 -16.97 -20.13
N LEU A 57 7.63 -15.87 -20.33
CA LEU A 57 7.18 -15.45 -21.65
C LEU A 57 8.36 -15.07 -22.55
N VAL A 58 9.33 -14.31 -22.02
CA VAL A 58 10.57 -13.94 -22.74
C VAL A 58 11.35 -15.18 -23.17
N SER A 59 11.55 -16.15 -22.26
CA SER A 59 12.25 -17.40 -22.59
C SER A 59 11.56 -18.15 -23.72
N ARG A 60 10.23 -18.28 -23.64
CA ARG A 60 9.43 -18.99 -24.65
C ARG A 60 9.41 -18.26 -26.01
N GLN A 61 9.37 -16.93 -25.99
CA GLN A 61 9.47 -16.11 -27.20
C GLN A 61 10.82 -16.36 -27.89
N ALA A 62 11.92 -16.34 -27.13
CA ALA A 62 13.26 -16.60 -27.65
C ALA A 62 13.39 -18.02 -28.26
N GLU A 63 12.75 -19.04 -27.66
CA GLU A 63 12.68 -20.38 -28.24
C GLU A 63 11.94 -20.41 -29.58
N LEU A 64 10.82 -19.70 -29.70
CA LEU A 64 10.07 -19.61 -30.95
C LEU A 64 10.85 -18.89 -32.04
N VAL A 65 11.55 -17.81 -31.71
CA VAL A 65 12.42 -17.11 -32.67
C VAL A 65 13.48 -18.05 -33.23
N ARG A 66 14.19 -18.78 -32.36
CA ARG A 66 15.19 -19.78 -32.80
C ARG A 66 14.59 -20.89 -33.67
N SER A 67 13.39 -21.34 -33.33
CA SER A 67 12.65 -22.34 -34.11
C SER A 67 12.28 -21.82 -35.51
N ILE A 68 11.75 -20.58 -35.58
CA ILE A 68 11.40 -19.91 -36.84
C ILE A 68 12.63 -19.74 -37.74
N GLU A 69 13.77 -19.33 -37.17
CA GLU A 69 15.03 -19.19 -37.90
C GLU A 69 15.54 -20.54 -38.43
N THR A 70 15.47 -21.59 -37.59
CA THR A 70 15.90 -22.93 -37.97
C THR A 70 15.06 -23.49 -39.11
N THR A 71 13.73 -23.40 -39.01
CA THR A 71 12.83 -23.77 -40.11
C THR A 71 13.03 -22.90 -41.35
N GLY A 72 13.46 -21.64 -41.19
CA GLY A 72 13.89 -20.79 -42.29
C GLY A 72 15.06 -21.41 -43.09
N ARG A 73 16.12 -21.84 -42.40
CA ARG A 73 17.28 -22.49 -43.04
C ARG A 73 16.90 -23.84 -43.68
N GLU A 74 16.04 -24.62 -43.03
CA GLU A 74 15.55 -25.89 -43.59
C GLU A 74 14.72 -25.68 -44.87
N LEU A 75 13.95 -24.59 -44.92
CA LEU A 75 13.19 -24.21 -46.12
C LEU A 75 14.09 -23.87 -47.29
N ASP A 76 15.17 -23.14 -47.06
CA ASP A 76 16.15 -22.80 -48.11
C ASP A 76 16.70 -24.08 -48.75
N ILE A 77 17.09 -25.07 -47.92
CA ILE A 77 17.55 -26.39 -48.41
C ILE A 77 16.46 -27.13 -49.18
N CYS A 78 15.20 -27.08 -48.72
CA CYS A 78 14.09 -27.74 -49.42
C CYS A 78 13.79 -27.12 -50.78
N PHE A 79 13.93 -25.79 -50.90
CA PHE A 79 13.77 -25.09 -52.17
C PHE A 79 14.91 -25.41 -53.12
N ASP A 80 16.16 -25.43 -52.65
CA ASP A 80 17.33 -25.81 -53.45
C ASP A 80 17.21 -27.25 -53.97
N ALA A 81 16.64 -28.16 -53.17
CA ALA A 81 16.40 -29.55 -53.54
C ALA A 81 15.13 -29.78 -54.39
N GLY A 82 14.32 -28.75 -54.65
CA GLY A 82 13.07 -28.85 -55.41
C GLY A 82 11.97 -29.67 -54.71
N ASN A 83 12.07 -29.91 -53.40
CA ASN A 83 11.12 -30.74 -52.66
C ASN A 83 9.95 -29.89 -52.13
N GLU A 84 9.00 -29.57 -53.01
CA GLU A 84 7.87 -28.69 -52.68
C GLU A 84 6.94 -29.23 -51.59
N THR A 85 6.76 -30.54 -51.49
CA THR A 85 5.83 -31.13 -50.51
C THR A 85 6.34 -30.94 -49.09
N LEU A 86 7.64 -31.18 -48.87
CA LEU A 86 8.31 -30.92 -47.60
C LEU A 86 8.35 -29.42 -47.30
N ALA A 87 8.67 -28.58 -48.30
CA ALA A 87 8.68 -27.13 -48.15
C ALA A 87 7.32 -26.58 -47.70
N LYS A 88 6.21 -27.01 -48.31
CA LYS A 88 4.85 -26.59 -47.92
C LYS A 88 4.53 -26.95 -46.45
N GLY A 89 5.00 -28.10 -45.98
CA GLY A 89 4.87 -28.51 -44.57
C GLY A 89 5.66 -27.60 -43.61
N LEU A 90 6.92 -27.29 -43.94
CA LEU A 90 7.76 -26.40 -43.16
C LEU A 90 7.24 -24.95 -43.16
N VAL A 91 6.73 -24.44 -44.29
CA VAL A 91 6.08 -23.12 -44.36
C VAL A 91 4.88 -23.06 -43.41
N ARG A 92 4.03 -24.09 -43.38
CA ARG A 92 2.90 -24.15 -42.46
C ARG A 92 3.36 -24.06 -41.01
N ARG A 93 4.34 -24.89 -40.62
CA ARG A 93 4.91 -24.88 -39.26
C ARG A 93 5.52 -23.53 -38.90
N ARG A 94 6.23 -22.88 -39.83
CA ARG A 94 6.80 -21.54 -39.61
C ARG A 94 5.72 -20.48 -39.40
N LEU A 95 4.65 -20.50 -40.20
CA LEU A 95 3.53 -19.58 -40.05
C LEU A 95 2.80 -19.77 -38.70
N GLU A 96 2.61 -21.01 -38.26
CA GLU A 96 2.06 -21.32 -36.94
C GLU A 96 2.95 -20.78 -35.82
N ALA A 97 4.26 -21.00 -35.90
CA ALA A 97 5.22 -20.47 -34.92
C ALA A 97 5.25 -18.94 -34.89
N GLN A 98 5.20 -18.28 -36.06
CA GLN A 98 5.13 -16.82 -36.17
C GLN A 98 3.83 -16.24 -35.58
N ARG A 99 2.69 -16.90 -35.82
CA ARG A 99 1.41 -16.49 -35.20
C ARG A 99 1.44 -16.64 -33.69
N LEU A 100 2.02 -17.72 -33.18
CA LEU A 100 2.20 -17.92 -31.75
C LEU A 100 3.15 -16.88 -31.15
N HIS A 101 4.25 -16.56 -31.83
CA HIS A 101 5.16 -15.48 -31.44
C HIS A 101 4.41 -14.15 -31.29
N GLY A 102 3.67 -13.73 -32.31
CA GLY A 102 2.87 -12.49 -32.23
C GLY A 102 1.75 -12.51 -31.19
N ALA A 103 1.29 -13.69 -30.73
CA ALA A 103 0.39 -13.80 -29.59
C ALA A 103 1.14 -13.64 -28.25
N LEU A 104 2.36 -14.18 -28.15
CA LEU A 104 3.23 -13.99 -26.98
C LEU A 104 3.68 -12.54 -26.84
N ASP A 105 4.02 -11.86 -27.94
CA ASP A 105 4.42 -10.45 -27.94
C ASP A 105 3.35 -9.57 -27.27
N ARG A 106 2.11 -9.68 -27.75
CA ARG A 106 0.96 -8.95 -27.18
C ARG A 106 0.72 -9.29 -25.71
N ARG A 107 0.97 -10.56 -25.32
CA ARG A 107 0.84 -10.97 -23.92
C ARG A 107 1.96 -10.36 -23.07
N LEU A 108 3.17 -10.32 -23.58
CA LEU A 108 4.34 -9.76 -22.93
C LEU A 108 4.17 -8.25 -22.72
N GLU A 109 3.75 -7.51 -23.75
CA GLU A 109 3.38 -6.09 -23.65
C GLU A 109 2.32 -5.83 -22.57
N SER A 110 1.29 -6.69 -22.49
CA SER A 110 0.25 -6.55 -21.45
C SER A 110 0.78 -6.76 -20.03
N VAL A 111 1.76 -7.66 -19.87
CA VAL A 111 2.39 -7.94 -18.57
C VAL A 111 3.34 -6.80 -18.20
N GLU A 112 4.11 -6.28 -19.15
CA GLU A 112 5.00 -5.12 -18.93
C GLU A 112 4.22 -3.88 -18.55
N THR A 113 3.09 -3.62 -19.22
CA THR A 113 2.19 -2.52 -18.85
C THR A 113 1.64 -2.70 -17.44
N ALA A 114 1.26 -3.93 -17.07
CA ALA A 114 0.77 -4.23 -15.73
C ALA A 114 1.88 -4.09 -14.66
N LEU A 115 3.12 -4.49 -14.96
CA LEU A 115 4.28 -4.29 -14.09
C LEU A 115 4.57 -2.80 -13.89
N ALA A 116 4.64 -2.02 -14.97
CA ALA A 116 4.87 -0.57 -14.89
C ALA A 116 3.79 0.14 -14.06
N GLY A 117 2.51 -0.19 -14.27
CA GLY A 117 1.41 0.36 -13.47
C GLY A 117 1.47 -0.05 -12.00
N LEU A 118 1.89 -1.29 -11.71
CA LEU A 118 2.06 -1.77 -10.34
C LEU A 118 3.25 -1.10 -9.63
N ASP A 119 4.32 -0.82 -10.36
CA ASP A 119 5.50 -0.15 -9.83
C ASP A 119 5.19 1.28 -9.40
N VAL A 120 4.48 2.04 -10.25
CA VAL A 120 3.98 3.37 -9.89
C VAL A 120 3.11 3.31 -8.64
N ARG A 121 2.20 2.33 -8.55
CA ARG A 121 1.34 2.15 -7.36
C ARG A 121 2.14 1.81 -6.10
N LEU A 122 3.15 0.94 -6.21
CA LEU A 122 4.02 0.59 -5.10
C LEU A 122 4.78 1.81 -4.58
N ASP A 123 5.31 2.64 -5.48
CA ASP A 123 6.04 3.85 -5.09
C ASP A 123 5.12 4.88 -4.44
N GLU A 124 3.91 5.08 -4.98
CA GLU A 124 2.89 5.93 -4.32
C GLU A 124 2.51 5.41 -2.93
N ASN A 125 2.32 4.10 -2.79
CA ASN A 125 1.94 3.48 -1.52
C ASN A 125 3.07 3.58 -0.48
N ARG A 126 4.33 3.41 -0.90
CA ARG A 126 5.50 3.60 -0.03
C ARG A 126 5.62 5.04 0.45
N ALA A 127 5.50 6.01 -0.45
CA ALA A 127 5.54 7.43 -0.09
C ALA A 127 4.40 7.80 0.88
N ARG A 128 3.19 7.28 0.66
CA ARG A 128 2.04 7.47 1.57
C ARG A 128 2.29 6.85 2.94
N LEU A 129 2.85 5.64 2.98
CA LEU A 129 3.18 4.93 4.22
C LEU A 129 4.23 5.70 5.03
N GLU A 130 5.29 6.18 4.38
CA GLU A 130 6.33 6.99 5.02
C GLU A 130 5.75 8.28 5.61
N ALA A 131 4.92 9.00 4.86
CA ALA A 131 4.26 10.21 5.36
C ALA A 131 3.35 9.93 6.56
N MET A 132 2.70 8.77 6.61
CA MET A 132 1.85 8.38 7.74
C MET A 132 2.65 7.93 8.96
N ARG A 133 3.79 7.24 8.75
CA ARG A 133 4.73 6.90 9.82
C ARG A 133 5.31 8.16 10.48
N GLN A 134 5.73 9.15 9.70
CA GLN A 134 6.21 10.43 10.23
C GLN A 134 5.14 11.16 11.06
N LYS A 135 3.88 11.17 10.59
CA LYS A 135 2.77 11.75 11.37
C LYS A 135 2.50 10.99 12.67
N ALA A 136 2.67 9.67 12.67
CA ALA A 136 2.49 8.86 13.88
C ALA A 136 3.58 9.15 14.91
N GLU A 137 4.82 9.33 14.47
CA GLU A 137 5.96 9.64 15.32
C GLU A 137 5.83 11.01 15.98
N LEU A 138 5.35 12.03 15.25
CA LEU A 138 5.07 13.36 15.82
C LEU A 138 4.02 13.29 16.94
N LEU A 139 2.91 12.57 16.70
CA LEU A 139 1.86 12.40 17.70
C LEU A 139 2.32 11.61 18.93
N ALA A 140 3.22 10.64 18.76
CA ALA A 140 3.78 9.88 19.86
C ALA A 140 4.80 10.69 20.70
N THR A 141 5.35 11.76 20.15
CA THR A 141 6.30 12.65 20.86
C THR A 141 5.58 13.72 21.68
N ASP A 142 4.35 14.10 21.27
CA ASP A 142 3.48 15.03 22.00
C ASP A 142 2.70 14.34 23.14
N GLU A 143 2.77 13.01 23.26
CA GLU A 143 2.16 12.26 24.34
C GLU A 143 3.12 12.29 25.55
N PRO A 144 2.79 12.98 26.66
CA PRO A 144 3.65 12.98 27.84
C PRO A 144 3.85 11.52 28.29
N PRO A 145 5.04 11.16 28.81
CA PRO A 145 5.28 9.80 29.27
C PRO A 145 4.18 9.43 30.26
N ALA A 146 3.40 8.41 29.92
CA ALA A 146 2.51 7.78 30.88
C ALA A 146 3.42 7.27 32.00
N ASP A 147 3.34 7.92 33.16
CA ASP A 147 3.85 7.34 34.39
C ASP A 147 3.22 5.95 34.51
N ASP A 148 4.09 4.94 34.56
CA ASP A 148 3.75 3.59 35.01
C ASP A 148 3.14 3.73 36.40
N ASP A 149 1.81 3.68 36.50
CA ASP A 149 1.13 3.25 37.73
C ASP A 149 -0.13 2.46 37.35
N ASP A 150 -0.02 1.16 37.63
CA ASP A 150 -0.94 0.07 37.33
C ASP A 150 -2.14 0.05 38.31
N GLU A 151 -2.66 1.21 38.70
CA GLU A 151 -3.75 1.31 39.67
C GLU A 151 -4.90 2.18 39.18
N THR A 152 -6.09 1.56 39.18
CA THR A 152 -7.42 2.17 39.23
C THR A 152 -8.07 2.63 37.92
N TRP A 153 -8.59 1.63 37.20
CA TRP A 153 -9.76 1.75 36.32
C TRP A 153 -11.01 2.42 36.97
N LEU A 154 -11.00 2.64 38.30
CA LEU A 154 -12.07 3.28 39.06
C LEU A 154 -11.96 4.82 39.14
N GLU A 155 -10.78 5.42 38.91
CA GLU A 155 -10.62 6.88 38.98
C GLU A 155 -11.03 7.61 37.69
N ARG A 156 -11.04 6.91 36.55
CA ARG A 156 -11.22 7.52 35.23
C ARG A 156 -12.65 8.01 34.94
N ASP A 157 -13.67 7.36 35.52
CA ASP A 157 -15.08 7.72 35.30
C ASP A 157 -15.64 8.78 36.27
N PHE A 158 -15.00 9.00 37.43
CA PHE A 158 -15.50 9.91 38.47
C PHE A 158 -14.46 10.93 38.98
N GLY A 159 -13.18 10.81 38.62
CA GLY A 159 -12.07 11.54 39.25
C GLY A 159 -11.73 12.91 38.66
N HIS A 160 -12.07 13.20 37.40
CA HIS A 160 -11.73 14.49 36.79
C HIS A 160 -12.56 15.67 37.29
N GLY A 161 -13.71 15.41 37.94
CA GLY A 161 -14.59 16.45 38.49
C GLY A 161 -14.38 16.76 39.98
N LEU A 162 -13.47 16.06 40.66
CA LEU A 162 -13.27 16.17 42.12
C LEU A 162 -11.90 16.72 42.52
N ARG A 163 -10.99 16.98 41.58
CA ARG A 163 -9.72 17.64 41.87
C ARG A 163 -9.94 19.15 41.95
N VAL A 164 -10.10 19.64 43.19
CA VAL A 164 -10.15 21.07 43.49
C VAL A 164 -8.84 21.71 43.04
N ARG A 165 -8.93 22.67 42.12
CA ARG A 165 -7.76 23.41 41.62
C ARG A 165 -7.35 24.48 42.65
N ASP A 166 -6.07 24.82 42.72
CA ASP A 166 -5.58 25.83 43.67
C ASP A 166 -6.33 27.17 43.53
N ASP A 167 -6.67 27.56 42.29
CA ASP A 167 -7.47 28.76 42.01
C ASP A 167 -8.87 28.72 42.70
N GLU A 168 -9.50 27.55 42.79
CA GLU A 168 -10.80 27.36 43.43
C GLU A 168 -10.69 27.44 44.96
N VAL A 169 -9.60 26.94 45.53
CA VAL A 169 -9.29 27.08 46.95
C VAL A 169 -9.09 28.55 47.32
N GLU A 170 -8.36 29.29 46.49
CA GLU A 170 -8.04 30.69 46.73
C GLU A 170 -9.30 31.58 46.67
N VAL A 171 -10.19 31.33 45.71
CA VAL A 171 -11.51 31.99 45.64
C VAL A 171 -12.39 31.65 46.83
N ALA A 172 -12.46 30.37 47.23
CA ALA A 172 -13.24 29.93 48.39
C ALA A 172 -12.69 30.55 49.70
N PHE A 173 -11.36 30.66 49.83
CA PHE A 173 -10.71 31.27 50.98
C PHE A 173 -11.02 32.77 51.11
N LEU A 174 -10.98 33.52 49.99
CA LEU A 174 -11.35 34.93 49.97
C LEU A 174 -12.83 35.16 50.34
N GLN A 175 -13.73 34.31 49.83
CA GLN A 175 -15.16 34.37 50.15
C GLN A 175 -15.44 34.09 51.64
N GLU A 176 -14.66 33.20 52.25
CA GLU A 176 -14.79 32.86 53.67
C GLU A 176 -14.21 33.99 54.56
N GLN A 177 -13.11 34.62 54.14
CA GLN A 177 -12.57 35.81 54.81
C GLN A 177 -13.57 36.97 54.83
N GLN A 178 -14.23 37.24 53.70
CA GLN A 178 -15.25 38.30 53.63
C GLN A 178 -16.47 37.99 54.49
N ARG A 179 -16.94 36.74 54.50
CA ARG A 179 -18.06 36.32 55.36
C ARG A 179 -17.77 36.52 56.85
N ARG A 180 -16.53 36.28 57.28
CA ARG A 180 -16.10 36.47 58.67
C ARG A 180 -15.79 37.92 59.03
N ALA A 181 -15.49 38.76 58.05
CA ALA A 181 -15.32 40.21 58.25
C ALA A 181 -16.65 40.96 58.29
N GLN A 182 -17.74 40.37 57.77
CA GLN A 182 -19.09 40.92 57.77
C GLN A 182 -20.00 40.36 58.89
N SER A 183 -19.46 39.48 59.75
CA SER A 183 -20.09 38.97 60.98
C SER A 183 -19.44 39.58 62.21
#